data_AF-A0A969NMR9-F1
#
_entry.id   AF-A0A969NMR9-F1
#
_cell.length_a   1.000
_cell.length_b   1.000
_cell.length_c   1.000
_cell.angle_alpha   90.00
_cell.angle_beta   90.00
_cell.angle_gamma   90.00
#
_symmetry.space_group_name_H-M   'P 1'
#
loop_
_entity.id
_entity.type
_entity.pdbx_description
1 polymer ?
#
loop_
_entity_poly.entity_id
_entity_poly.type
_entity_poly.pdbx_seq_one_letter_code
_entity_poly.pdbx_strand_id
1 'polypeptide(L)'
;MNKVLYVFSLLLLFSCGNADVDENQPDYCQYVDPFIGTGGHGHNYPGVTMPFGMVKLSPDTRLTGWDGCGGYHYSDSIVYGFSHTHLSGTGVSDYGDILLMPTVGEVSVNNSDYSSKYSHEKESASPGYYSVVLDDYNIKAELTASRRVGVHKYTYPASEASNIIIDLYHRDSVLNSYLKIVNNTEIEGFRKSTNWALNMQWYFVAQFSKPFKSHGLALNNSLNNEVTELEGKNIKGYLQFATEQNEEIIVKVGISAVSIEGARKNLEETEGLSFEQIKANAQKEWKTQLAKIEVEGGTNRQKRNFYTSLYHSMVTPDLYMDIDGQYRGMDNQIHKADNFE
;
A
#
# COMPACT_ATOMS: atom_id res chain seq x y z
N MET A 1 8.76 73.80 -6.66
CA MET A 1 8.71 72.64 -7.57
C MET A 1 9.41 71.46 -6.90
N ASN A 2 8.79 70.29 -6.99
CA ASN A 2 9.26 68.94 -6.61
C ASN A 2 9.31 68.60 -5.11
N LYS A 3 8.18 68.11 -4.57
CA LYS A 3 8.16 67.18 -3.44
C LYS A 3 7.97 65.77 -4.01
N VAL A 4 8.99 64.94 -3.87
CA VAL A 4 8.98 63.52 -4.26
C VAL A 4 8.25 62.74 -3.17
N LEU A 5 7.21 62.00 -3.57
CA LEU A 5 6.43 61.11 -2.70
C LEU A 5 7.05 59.70 -2.79
N TYR A 6 7.63 59.19 -1.70
CA TYR A 6 8.06 57.79 -1.63
C TYR A 6 6.91 56.96 -1.07
N VAL A 7 6.34 56.09 -1.91
CA VAL A 7 5.40 55.04 -1.50
C VAL A 7 6.23 53.82 -1.13
N PHE A 8 6.30 53.49 0.16
CA PHE A 8 6.84 52.21 0.64
C PHE A 8 5.76 51.14 0.46
N SER A 9 5.96 50.24 -0.50
CA SER A 9 5.13 49.06 -0.68
C SER A 9 5.63 47.97 0.28
N LEU A 10 4.82 47.61 1.28
CA LEU A 10 5.13 46.53 2.22
C LEU A 10 4.75 45.19 1.56
N LEU A 11 5.74 44.47 1.04
CA LEU A 11 5.58 43.09 0.58
C LEU A 11 5.51 42.16 1.79
N LEU A 12 4.29 41.74 2.15
CA LEU A 12 4.06 40.62 3.07
C LEU A 12 4.33 39.31 2.32
N LEU A 13 5.52 38.76 2.51
CA LEU A 13 5.83 37.39 2.12
C LEU A 13 5.15 36.45 3.13
N PHE A 14 4.03 35.85 2.74
CA PHE A 14 3.51 34.67 3.41
C PHE A 14 4.43 33.50 3.09
N SER A 15 5.35 33.21 4.01
CA SER A 15 6.08 31.95 4.03
C SER A 15 5.10 30.88 4.48
N CYS A 16 4.64 30.03 3.56
CA CYS A 16 4.05 28.75 3.92
C CYS A 16 5.11 27.95 4.66
N GLY A 17 4.96 27.85 5.99
CA GLY A 17 5.88 27.08 6.82
C GLY A 17 5.78 25.61 6.45
N ASN A 18 6.82 25.10 5.78
CA ASN A 18 7.24 23.73 6.05
C ASN A 18 7.57 23.69 7.54
N ALA A 19 6.84 22.89 8.31
CA ALA A 19 7.24 22.60 9.67
C ALA A 19 8.60 21.89 9.59
N ASP A 20 9.66 22.64 9.86
CA ASP A 20 10.99 22.10 10.09
C ASP A 20 10.87 21.17 11.31
N VAL A 21 10.97 19.87 11.05
CA VAL A 21 11.03 18.86 12.12
C VAL A 21 12.39 19.03 12.78
N ASP A 22 12.38 19.32 14.08
CA ASP A 22 13.60 19.41 14.88
C ASP A 22 14.34 18.06 14.81
N GLU A 23 15.54 18.06 14.23
CA GLU A 23 16.39 16.87 14.15
C GLU A 23 16.71 16.30 15.55
N ASN A 24 16.58 17.12 16.61
CA ASN A 24 16.76 16.70 18.01
C ASN A 24 15.51 16.08 18.66
N GLN A 25 14.37 16.01 17.95
CA GLN A 25 13.17 15.38 18.51
C GLN A 25 13.42 13.88 18.77
N PRO A 26 13.07 13.35 19.95
CA PRO A 26 13.25 11.93 20.26
C PRO A 26 12.58 11.03 19.22
N ASP A 27 13.28 9.97 18.79
CA ASP A 27 12.71 8.98 17.89
C ASP A 27 11.98 7.90 18.68
N TYR A 28 10.66 8.03 18.78
CA TYR A 28 9.80 7.03 19.43
C TYR A 28 9.35 5.91 18.49
N CYS A 29 9.63 5.99 17.18
CA CYS A 29 9.34 4.91 16.24
C CYS A 29 10.07 3.62 16.62
N GLN A 30 11.25 3.72 17.27
CA GLN A 30 12.00 2.57 17.79
C GLN A 30 11.22 1.69 18.79
N TYR A 31 10.16 2.23 19.40
CA TYR A 31 9.32 1.51 20.35
C TYR A 31 8.10 0.87 19.69
N VAL A 32 7.77 1.20 18.45
CA VAL A 32 6.61 0.62 17.77
C VAL A 32 6.96 -0.77 17.23
N ASP A 33 6.08 -1.73 17.50
CA ASP A 33 6.19 -3.11 17.03
C ASP A 33 4.89 -3.48 16.29
N PRO A 34 4.84 -3.32 14.94
CA PRO A 34 3.62 -3.60 14.17
C PRO A 34 3.13 -5.04 14.24
N PHE A 35 3.92 -5.99 14.73
CA PHE A 35 3.49 -7.37 14.96
C PHE A 35 2.62 -7.54 16.21
N ILE A 36 2.56 -6.56 17.12
CA ILE A 36 1.70 -6.67 18.30
C ILE A 36 0.23 -6.63 17.87
N GLY A 37 -0.46 -7.75 18.10
CA GLY A 37 -1.87 -7.92 17.73
C GLY A 37 -2.09 -8.58 16.37
N THR A 38 -1.04 -9.00 15.66
CA THR A 38 -1.16 -9.77 14.42
C THR A 38 -1.32 -11.28 14.66
N GLY A 39 -1.20 -11.75 15.90
CA GLY A 39 -1.54 -13.13 16.31
C GLY A 39 -2.61 -13.14 17.39
N GLY A 40 -3.11 -14.33 17.72
CA GLY A 40 -4.24 -14.44 18.65
C GLY A 40 -5.48 -13.77 18.05
N HIS A 41 -6.10 -12.84 18.77
CA HIS A 41 -7.37 -12.21 18.35
C HIS A 41 -7.28 -10.68 18.25
N GLY A 42 -6.08 -10.16 17.98
CA GLY A 42 -5.89 -8.72 17.79
C GLY A 42 -6.36 -8.23 16.42
N HIS A 43 -6.22 -9.06 15.38
CA HIS A 43 -6.59 -8.77 13.99
C HIS A 43 -5.96 -7.49 13.41
N ASN A 44 -4.75 -7.16 13.88
CA ASN A 44 -3.91 -6.16 13.23
C ASN A 44 -3.16 -6.76 12.04
N TYR A 45 -2.56 -5.88 11.25
CA TYR A 45 -1.69 -6.25 10.14
C TYR A 45 -0.32 -5.55 10.30
N PRO A 46 0.79 -6.18 9.90
CA PRO A 46 2.13 -5.64 10.08
C PRO A 46 2.59 -4.70 8.95
N GLY A 47 1.79 -4.58 7.88
CA GLY A 47 2.10 -3.76 6.72
C GLY A 47 2.16 -2.26 6.98
N VAL A 48 2.34 -1.52 5.89
CA VAL A 48 2.63 -0.10 5.90
C VAL A 48 1.38 0.75 5.73
N THR A 49 1.34 1.85 6.48
CA THR A 49 0.39 2.94 6.27
C THR A 49 0.97 4.25 6.78
N MET A 50 0.46 5.37 6.27
CA MET A 50 0.62 6.68 6.89
C MET A 50 -0.37 6.83 8.06
N PRO A 51 -0.12 7.72 9.03
CA PRO A 51 -1.15 8.08 10.00
C PRO A 51 -2.44 8.49 9.27
N PHE A 52 -3.53 7.78 9.56
CA PHE A 52 -4.85 7.95 8.93
C PHE A 52 -4.83 7.83 7.39
N GLY A 53 -3.87 7.10 6.82
CA GLY A 53 -3.71 6.95 5.37
C GLY A 53 -4.83 6.15 4.71
N MET A 54 -5.06 6.38 3.42
CA MET A 54 -5.98 5.60 2.59
C MET A 54 -5.37 4.22 2.28
N VAL A 55 -4.09 4.18 1.91
CA VAL A 55 -3.39 2.93 1.60
C VAL A 55 -2.97 2.22 2.88
N LYS A 56 -3.38 0.95 2.99
CA LYS A 56 -2.94 0.00 4.00
C LYS A 56 -2.28 -1.16 3.26
N LEU A 57 -0.99 -1.04 2.91
CA LEU A 57 -0.29 -1.99 2.07
C LEU A 57 0.36 -3.08 2.95
N SER A 58 -0.15 -4.32 2.91
CA SER A 58 0.24 -5.37 3.85
C SER A 58 0.30 -6.76 3.21
N PRO A 59 1.11 -7.70 3.73
CA PRO A 59 1.01 -9.12 3.39
C PRO A 59 -0.33 -9.74 3.75
N ASP A 60 -0.82 -10.63 2.88
CA ASP A 60 -1.99 -11.49 3.11
C ASP A 60 -1.57 -12.95 3.33
N THR A 61 -1.86 -13.50 4.51
CA THR A 61 -1.57 -14.91 4.87
C THR A 61 -2.83 -15.78 4.96
N ARG A 62 -4.02 -15.16 4.96
CA ARG A 62 -5.30 -15.88 5.04
C ARG A 62 -6.28 -15.46 3.96
N LEU A 63 -6.81 -16.46 3.27
CA LEU A 63 -7.87 -16.28 2.27
C LEU A 63 -9.26 -16.13 2.89
N THR A 64 -9.48 -16.74 4.06
CA THR A 64 -10.78 -16.79 4.75
C THR A 64 -10.59 -16.93 6.27
N GLY A 65 -11.69 -16.90 7.02
CA GLY A 65 -11.71 -17.20 8.45
C GLY A 65 -11.63 -15.96 9.34
N TRP A 66 -12.11 -16.10 10.58
CA TRP A 66 -12.29 -14.98 11.50
C TRP A 66 -10.96 -14.35 11.93
N ASP A 67 -9.93 -15.14 12.27
CA ASP A 67 -8.62 -14.51 12.60
C ASP A 67 -7.89 -13.95 11.37
N GLY A 68 -8.46 -14.09 10.17
CA GLY A 68 -7.97 -13.47 8.93
C GLY A 68 -8.60 -12.11 8.62
N CYS A 69 -9.32 -11.48 9.55
CA CYS A 69 -9.98 -10.18 9.30
C CYS A 69 -8.99 -9.08 8.86
N GLY A 70 -7.80 -9.05 9.46
CA GLY A 70 -6.73 -8.13 9.07
C GLY A 70 -5.86 -8.59 7.90
N GLY A 71 -6.21 -9.69 7.21
CA GLY A 71 -5.44 -10.26 6.08
C GLY A 71 -4.23 -11.11 6.52
N TYR A 72 -3.61 -10.78 7.64
CA TYR A 72 -2.41 -11.45 8.18
C TYR A 72 -2.68 -12.13 9.53
N HIS A 73 -2.03 -13.28 9.76
CA HIS A 73 -1.94 -13.90 11.08
C HIS A 73 -0.55 -14.46 11.38
N TYR A 74 0.05 -14.06 12.51
CA TYR A 74 1.45 -14.36 12.88
C TYR A 74 1.77 -15.86 13.08
N SER A 75 0.78 -16.74 13.15
CA SER A 75 1.07 -18.19 13.18
C SER A 75 1.31 -18.80 11.79
N ASP A 76 1.01 -18.05 10.74
CA ASP A 76 0.97 -18.57 9.37
C ASP A 76 2.36 -18.42 8.73
N SER A 77 2.73 -19.38 7.88
CA SER A 77 4.04 -19.43 7.23
C SER A 77 3.97 -19.36 5.70
N ILE A 78 2.79 -19.01 5.17
CA ILE A 78 2.53 -18.83 3.73
C ILE A 78 1.98 -17.43 3.53
N VAL A 79 2.50 -16.72 2.53
CA VAL A 79 1.99 -15.42 2.06
C VAL A 79 1.48 -15.58 0.64
N TYR A 80 0.28 -15.06 0.39
CA TYR A 80 -0.36 -15.06 -0.94
C TYR A 80 0.03 -13.82 -1.74
N GLY A 81 0.47 -12.75 -1.09
CA GLY A 81 0.92 -11.53 -1.75
C GLY A 81 0.69 -10.32 -0.86
N PHE A 82 0.65 -9.16 -1.49
CA PHE A 82 0.54 -7.86 -0.82
C PHE A 82 -0.59 -7.06 -1.44
N SER A 83 -1.65 -6.78 -0.66
CA SER A 83 -2.81 -6.00 -1.10
C SER A 83 -2.83 -4.61 -0.45
N HIS A 84 -3.66 -3.70 -0.96
CA HIS A 84 -3.54 -2.26 -0.72
C HIS A 84 -4.54 -1.69 0.29
N THR A 85 -5.46 -2.51 0.78
CA THR A 85 -6.54 -2.12 1.70
C THR A 85 -6.71 -3.17 2.80
N HIS A 86 -6.77 -2.74 4.05
CA HIS A 86 -6.88 -3.61 5.21
C HIS A 86 -7.61 -2.91 6.36
N LEU A 87 -8.33 -3.70 7.16
CA LEU A 87 -8.96 -3.24 8.40
C LEU A 87 -8.08 -3.64 9.59
N SER A 88 -7.95 -2.77 10.59
CA SER A 88 -7.20 -3.05 11.82
C SER A 88 -8.17 -3.31 12.96
N GLY A 89 -8.08 -4.49 13.58
CA GLY A 89 -8.80 -4.82 14.81
C GLY A 89 -10.28 -5.18 14.66
N THR A 90 -10.78 -5.38 13.43
CA THR A 90 -12.20 -5.72 13.21
C THR A 90 -12.49 -7.19 13.47
N GLY A 91 -13.71 -7.48 13.92
CA GLY A 91 -14.22 -8.86 14.06
C GLY A 91 -14.95 -9.39 12.83
N VAL A 92 -14.92 -8.65 11.72
CA VAL A 92 -15.50 -9.01 10.43
C VAL A 92 -14.50 -8.62 9.34
N SER A 93 -14.33 -9.52 8.37
CA SER A 93 -13.45 -9.33 7.22
C SER A 93 -14.09 -8.42 6.18
N ASP A 94 -13.27 -7.59 5.56
CA ASP A 94 -13.52 -6.90 4.29
C ASP A 94 -12.14 -6.61 3.65
N TYR A 95 -12.09 -5.87 2.54
CA TYR A 95 -10.85 -5.41 1.89
C TYR A 95 -9.94 -6.55 1.39
N GLY A 96 -8.62 -6.32 1.30
CA GLY A 96 -7.69 -7.18 0.57
C GLY A 96 -7.69 -6.89 -0.94
N ASP A 97 -7.87 -5.63 -1.33
CA ASP A 97 -8.00 -5.21 -2.72
C ASP A 97 -6.64 -5.11 -3.42
N ILE A 98 -6.62 -5.50 -4.71
CA ILE A 98 -5.48 -5.30 -5.63
C ILE A 98 -4.22 -5.99 -5.08
N LEU A 99 -4.21 -7.32 -5.12
CA LEU A 99 -3.07 -8.11 -4.64
C LEU A 99 -1.97 -8.20 -5.70
N LEU A 100 -0.74 -7.88 -5.30
CA LEU A 100 0.47 -8.12 -6.09
C LEU A 100 1.31 -9.22 -5.44
N MET A 101 1.87 -10.11 -6.24
CA MET A 101 2.79 -11.15 -5.77
C MET A 101 3.97 -11.33 -6.73
N PRO A 102 5.22 -11.03 -6.31
CA PRO A 102 6.38 -11.25 -7.14
C PRO A 102 6.81 -12.74 -7.12
N THR A 103 7.15 -13.30 -8.26
CA THR A 103 7.57 -14.71 -8.40
C THR A 103 8.73 -14.88 -9.37
N VAL A 104 9.38 -16.05 -9.36
CA VAL A 104 10.37 -16.45 -10.37
C VAL A 104 9.96 -17.79 -10.97
N GLY A 105 10.09 -17.94 -12.29
CA GLY A 105 9.89 -19.19 -13.00
C GLY A 105 8.61 -19.21 -13.82
N GLU A 106 8.03 -20.42 -13.96
CA GLU A 106 6.80 -20.63 -14.71
C GLU A 106 5.64 -19.85 -14.08
N VAL A 107 4.87 -19.16 -14.93
CA VAL A 107 3.73 -18.35 -14.47
C VAL A 107 2.58 -19.26 -14.10
N SER A 108 2.09 -19.12 -12.87
CA SER A 108 0.75 -19.58 -12.48
C SER A 108 -0.06 -18.41 -11.93
N VAL A 109 -1.34 -18.39 -12.27
CA VAL A 109 -2.34 -17.46 -11.73
C VAL A 109 -3.20 -18.10 -10.63
N ASN A 110 -2.90 -19.33 -10.21
CA ASN A 110 -3.56 -19.94 -9.05
C ASN A 110 -2.79 -19.60 -7.77
N ASN A 111 -3.52 -19.18 -6.75
CA ASN A 111 -2.94 -18.74 -5.49
C ASN A 111 -2.22 -19.84 -4.70
N SER A 112 -2.61 -21.10 -4.88
CA SER A 112 -1.90 -22.26 -4.33
C SER A 112 -0.51 -22.46 -4.93
N ASP A 113 -0.30 -21.95 -6.16
CA ASP A 113 0.92 -22.20 -6.93
C ASP A 113 1.87 -21.01 -6.86
N TYR A 114 1.34 -19.78 -6.84
CA TYR A 114 2.16 -18.57 -6.75
C TYR A 114 2.49 -18.13 -5.32
N SER A 115 1.79 -18.66 -4.30
CA SER A 115 2.06 -18.30 -2.90
C SER A 115 3.48 -18.69 -2.51
N SER A 116 4.05 -18.00 -1.54
CA SER A 116 5.39 -18.31 -1.05
C SER A 116 5.40 -18.60 0.43
N LYS A 117 6.26 -19.52 0.85
CA LYS A 117 6.67 -19.64 2.23
C LYS A 117 7.48 -18.43 2.67
N TYR A 118 7.38 -18.10 3.95
CA TYR A 118 8.22 -17.11 4.59
C TYR A 118 8.46 -17.51 6.06
N SER A 119 9.37 -16.78 6.72
CA SER A 119 9.64 -16.94 8.15
C SER A 119 9.82 -15.57 8.81
N HIS A 120 9.38 -15.46 10.07
CA HIS A 120 9.55 -14.23 10.87
C HIS A 120 11.02 -13.85 11.11
N GLU A 121 11.96 -14.80 10.96
CA GLU A 121 13.41 -14.51 11.03
C GLU A 121 13.88 -13.61 9.87
N LYS A 122 13.19 -13.66 8.74
CA LYS A 122 13.46 -12.87 7.53
C LYS A 122 12.34 -11.85 7.25
N GLU A 123 11.57 -11.51 8.28
CA GLU A 123 10.49 -10.53 8.24
C GLU A 123 10.82 -9.37 9.19
N SER A 124 10.47 -8.15 8.80
CA SER A 124 10.71 -6.96 9.59
C SER A 124 9.64 -5.92 9.31
N ALA A 125 9.17 -5.24 10.36
CA ALA A 125 8.18 -4.19 10.26
C ALA A 125 8.53 -3.03 11.21
N SER A 126 8.28 -1.81 10.77
CA SER A 126 8.41 -0.58 11.55
C SER A 126 7.43 0.47 10.99
N PRO A 127 7.15 1.58 11.69
CA PRO A 127 6.26 2.61 11.16
C PRO A 127 6.69 3.07 9.76
N GLY A 128 5.81 2.90 8.78
CA GLY A 128 6.06 3.27 7.37
C GLY A 128 6.95 2.29 6.57
N TYR A 129 7.33 1.13 7.10
CA TYR A 129 8.14 0.15 6.37
C TYR A 129 7.87 -1.30 6.77
N TYR A 130 7.76 -2.18 5.78
CA TYR A 130 7.67 -3.63 5.95
C TYR A 130 8.64 -4.32 4.99
N SER A 131 9.21 -5.46 5.38
CA SER A 131 10.06 -6.30 4.53
C SER A 131 9.87 -7.77 4.86
N VAL A 132 9.90 -8.61 3.83
CA VAL A 132 9.94 -10.07 3.98
C VAL A 132 10.73 -10.72 2.84
N VAL A 133 11.37 -11.86 3.12
CA VAL A 133 11.93 -12.72 2.07
C VAL A 133 10.93 -13.82 1.73
N LEU A 134 10.60 -13.94 0.44
CA LEU A 134 9.78 -14.98 -0.13
C LEU A 134 10.67 -16.19 -0.43
N ASP A 135 10.63 -17.21 0.44
CA ASP A 135 11.60 -18.30 0.45
C ASP A 135 11.54 -19.15 -0.83
N ASP A 136 10.35 -19.35 -1.40
CA ASP A 136 10.19 -20.20 -2.61
C ASP A 136 10.74 -19.53 -3.88
N TYR A 137 10.89 -18.20 -3.88
CA TYR A 137 11.36 -17.43 -5.04
C TYR A 137 12.71 -16.74 -4.83
N ASN A 138 13.22 -16.73 -3.58
CA ASN A 138 14.39 -15.97 -3.18
C ASN A 138 14.29 -14.48 -3.56
N ILE A 139 13.10 -13.90 -3.38
CA ILE A 139 12.81 -12.49 -3.61
C ILE A 139 12.69 -11.78 -2.27
N LYS A 140 13.35 -10.63 -2.11
CA LYS A 140 13.07 -9.73 -0.99
C LYS A 140 11.99 -8.74 -1.42
N ALA A 141 10.88 -8.73 -0.71
CA ALA A 141 9.82 -7.75 -0.87
C ALA A 141 9.90 -6.70 0.23
N GLU A 142 9.91 -5.42 -0.16
CA GLU A 142 9.92 -4.28 0.74
C GLU A 142 8.78 -3.33 0.38
N LEU A 143 8.09 -2.80 1.38
CA LEU A 143 6.89 -1.97 1.21
C LEU A 143 7.07 -0.63 1.94
N THR A 144 6.53 0.43 1.35
CA THR A 144 6.30 1.75 1.97
C THR A 144 5.05 2.38 1.34
N ALA A 145 4.60 3.52 1.83
CA ALA A 145 3.43 4.19 1.29
C ALA A 145 3.49 5.72 1.48
N SER A 146 2.78 6.43 0.61
CA SER A 146 2.26 7.78 0.90
C SER A 146 0.83 7.66 1.46
N ARG A 147 0.06 8.77 1.51
CA ARG A 147 -1.32 8.72 2.01
C ARG A 147 -2.22 7.92 1.07
N ARG A 148 -2.00 7.98 -0.25
CA ARG A 148 -2.86 7.37 -1.29
C ARG A 148 -2.14 6.42 -2.27
N VAL A 149 -0.83 6.23 -2.11
CA VAL A 149 -0.01 5.38 -2.98
C VAL A 149 0.74 4.31 -2.17
N GLY A 150 0.56 3.06 -2.56
CA GLY A 150 1.40 1.94 -2.08
C GLY A 150 2.64 1.78 -2.94
N VAL A 151 3.80 1.55 -2.33
CA VAL A 151 5.06 1.42 -3.06
C VAL A 151 5.77 0.14 -2.65
N HIS A 152 6.05 -0.69 -3.66
CA HIS A 152 6.74 -1.96 -3.54
C HIS A 152 8.16 -1.81 -4.08
N LYS A 153 9.12 -2.47 -3.46
CA LYS A 153 10.46 -2.73 -3.98
C LYS A 153 10.71 -4.23 -3.90
N TYR A 154 10.88 -4.86 -5.05
CA TYR A 154 11.17 -6.29 -5.16
C TYR A 154 12.61 -6.47 -5.65
N THR A 155 13.44 -7.10 -4.83
CA THR A 155 14.82 -7.47 -5.19
C THR A 155 14.81 -8.90 -5.70
N TYR A 156 15.07 -9.08 -7.00
CA TYR A 156 15.03 -10.37 -7.67
C TYR A 156 16.41 -11.04 -7.75
N PRO A 157 16.47 -12.39 -7.81
CA PRO A 157 17.64 -13.08 -8.33
C PRO A 157 17.78 -12.87 -9.85
N ALA A 158 18.91 -13.29 -10.42
CA ALA A 158 19.08 -13.30 -11.88
C ALA A 158 18.11 -14.31 -12.52
N SER A 159 17.28 -13.87 -13.47
CA SER A 159 16.30 -14.73 -14.14
C SER A 159 15.77 -14.12 -15.44
N GLU A 160 15.42 -14.96 -16.40
CA GLU A 160 14.64 -14.56 -17.59
C GLU A 160 13.13 -14.60 -17.36
N ALA A 161 12.67 -15.08 -16.21
CA ALA A 161 11.26 -15.28 -15.90
C ALA A 161 10.93 -14.74 -14.50
N SER A 162 11.31 -13.49 -14.24
CA SER A 162 10.88 -12.76 -13.04
C SER A 162 9.50 -12.17 -13.30
N ASN A 163 8.52 -12.46 -12.46
CA ASN A 163 7.14 -12.06 -12.69
C ASN A 163 6.60 -11.22 -11.54
N ILE A 164 5.58 -10.42 -11.83
CA ILE A 164 4.67 -9.85 -10.84
C ILE A 164 3.27 -10.32 -11.24
N ILE A 165 2.63 -11.09 -10.35
CA ILE A 165 1.25 -11.53 -10.48
C ILE A 165 0.34 -10.44 -9.92
N ILE A 166 -0.78 -10.20 -10.59
CA ILE A 166 -1.87 -9.32 -10.15
C ILE A 166 -3.11 -10.19 -9.97
N ASP A 167 -3.67 -10.24 -8.77
CA ASP A 167 -4.89 -10.99 -8.48
C ASP A 167 -5.99 -10.03 -8.00
N LEU A 168 -6.98 -9.76 -8.87
CA LEU A 168 -8.15 -8.96 -8.53
C LEU A 168 -9.30 -9.79 -7.93
N TYR A 169 -9.18 -11.12 -7.95
CA TYR A 169 -10.16 -12.06 -7.37
C TYR A 169 -9.95 -12.32 -5.87
N HIS A 170 -8.77 -11.97 -5.34
CA HIS A 170 -8.36 -12.26 -3.96
C HIS A 170 -9.44 -11.94 -2.90
N ARG A 171 -9.64 -12.88 -1.95
CA ARG A 171 -10.54 -12.81 -0.77
C ARG A 171 -12.02 -12.56 -1.07
N ASP A 172 -12.48 -11.32 -0.91
CA ASP A 172 -13.90 -10.98 -0.88
C ASP A 172 -14.62 -11.31 -2.20
N SER A 173 -15.93 -11.50 -2.13
CA SER A 173 -16.72 -11.87 -3.31
C SER A 173 -16.70 -10.73 -4.34
N VAL A 174 -15.99 -10.97 -5.45
CA VAL A 174 -15.89 -10.00 -6.54
C VAL A 174 -17.17 -9.99 -7.37
N LEU A 175 -17.78 -8.82 -7.46
CA LEU A 175 -18.96 -8.55 -8.27
C LEU A 175 -18.57 -8.23 -9.71
N ASN A 176 -17.51 -7.45 -9.91
CA ASN A 176 -16.92 -7.13 -11.20
C ASN A 176 -15.49 -6.59 -11.02
N SER A 177 -14.61 -6.83 -11.98
CA SER A 177 -13.28 -6.23 -12.03
C SER A 177 -12.80 -6.17 -13.48
N TYR A 178 -11.88 -5.26 -13.78
CA TYR A 178 -11.13 -5.30 -15.03
C TYR A 178 -9.66 -4.97 -14.78
N LEU A 179 -8.81 -5.50 -15.67
CA LEU A 179 -7.39 -5.23 -15.71
C LEU A 179 -7.01 -4.89 -17.15
N LYS A 180 -6.26 -3.81 -17.31
CA LYS A 180 -5.82 -3.30 -18.62
C LYS A 180 -4.33 -2.99 -18.60
N ILE A 181 -3.65 -3.47 -19.63
CA ILE A 181 -2.28 -3.16 -19.99
C ILE A 181 -2.29 -1.85 -20.77
N VAL A 182 -1.79 -0.76 -20.18
CA VAL A 182 -1.75 0.55 -20.82
C VAL A 182 -0.53 0.67 -21.72
N ASN A 183 0.64 0.29 -21.19
CA ASN A 183 1.91 0.19 -21.90
C ASN A 183 2.85 -0.73 -21.10
N ASN A 184 4.10 -0.87 -21.53
CA ASN A 184 5.06 -1.79 -20.91
C ASN A 184 5.57 -1.36 -19.51
N THR A 185 5.17 -0.21 -18.99
CA THR A 185 5.50 0.25 -17.62
C THR A 185 4.27 0.62 -16.81
N GLU A 186 3.06 0.35 -17.31
CA GLU A 186 1.83 0.79 -16.64
C GLU A 186 0.63 -0.13 -16.91
N ILE A 187 -0.09 -0.43 -15.84
CA ILE A 187 -1.40 -1.08 -15.87
C ILE A 187 -2.43 -0.23 -15.13
N GLU A 188 -3.69 -0.39 -15.50
CA GLU A 188 -4.82 0.23 -14.80
C GLU A 188 -5.94 -0.79 -14.62
N GLY A 189 -6.79 -0.58 -13.61
CA GLY A 189 -7.87 -1.53 -13.35
C GLY A 189 -8.86 -1.07 -12.30
N PHE A 190 -9.86 -1.92 -12.12
CA PHE A 190 -10.98 -1.71 -11.21
C PHE A 190 -11.34 -3.01 -10.51
N ARG A 191 -11.73 -2.90 -9.25
CA ARG A 191 -12.30 -4.01 -8.47
C ARG A 191 -13.55 -3.53 -7.74
N LYS A 192 -14.61 -4.31 -7.85
CA LYS A 192 -15.84 -4.17 -7.09
C LYS A 192 -16.15 -5.45 -6.34
N SER A 193 -16.33 -5.37 -5.03
CA SER A 193 -16.61 -6.52 -4.17
C SER A 193 -17.80 -6.29 -3.24
N THR A 194 -18.25 -7.38 -2.64
CA THR A 194 -19.20 -7.39 -1.54
C THR A 194 -18.68 -8.28 -0.42
N ASN A 195 -18.76 -7.78 0.81
CA ASN A 195 -18.62 -8.57 2.03
C ASN A 195 -19.38 -7.87 3.17
N TRP A 196 -18.69 -7.20 4.11
CA TRP A 196 -19.34 -6.38 5.12
C TRP A 196 -19.92 -5.11 4.50
N ALA A 197 -19.15 -4.44 3.64
CA ALA A 197 -19.62 -3.44 2.71
C ALA A 197 -20.19 -4.11 1.45
N LEU A 198 -21.40 -3.73 1.03
CA LEU A 198 -22.11 -4.40 -0.07
C LEU A 198 -21.68 -3.94 -1.48
N ASN A 199 -20.92 -2.85 -1.56
CA ASN A 199 -20.61 -2.17 -2.83
C ASN A 199 -19.23 -1.50 -2.79
N MET A 200 -18.21 -2.22 -2.32
CA MET A 200 -16.86 -1.66 -2.24
C MET A 200 -16.28 -1.53 -3.65
N GLN A 201 -15.68 -0.39 -3.97
CA GLN A 201 -15.17 -0.06 -5.29
C GLN A 201 -13.81 0.60 -5.18
N TRP A 202 -12.84 0.05 -5.90
CA TRP A 202 -11.50 0.58 -6.00
C TRP A 202 -11.04 0.61 -7.45
N TYR A 203 -10.45 1.74 -7.82
CA TYR A 203 -9.73 1.95 -9.06
C TYR A 203 -8.25 2.02 -8.73
N PHE A 204 -7.40 1.56 -9.64
CA PHE A 204 -5.96 1.66 -9.46
C PHE A 204 -5.22 1.93 -10.74
N VAL A 205 -4.06 2.55 -10.60
CA VAL A 205 -3.01 2.65 -11.61
C VAL A 205 -1.71 2.20 -10.98
N ALA A 206 -1.01 1.26 -11.61
CA ALA A 206 0.28 0.76 -11.16
C ALA A 206 1.37 1.06 -12.20
N GLN A 207 2.44 1.72 -11.76
CA GLN A 207 3.60 2.09 -12.56
C GLN A 207 4.84 1.30 -12.12
N PHE A 208 5.59 0.78 -13.09
CA PHE A 208 6.74 -0.09 -12.88
C PHE A 208 8.03 0.63 -13.30
N SER A 209 9.09 0.53 -12.48
CA SER A 209 10.38 1.17 -12.78
C SER A 209 11.13 0.52 -13.95
N LYS A 210 10.75 -0.69 -14.33
CA LYS A 210 11.33 -1.46 -15.43
C LYS A 210 10.22 -1.81 -16.41
N PRO A 211 10.44 -1.71 -17.73
CA PRO A 211 9.46 -2.20 -18.68
C PRO A 211 9.37 -3.73 -18.65
N PHE A 212 8.16 -4.29 -18.57
CA PHE A 212 7.96 -5.73 -18.73
C PHE A 212 8.13 -6.14 -20.20
N LYS A 213 8.67 -7.34 -20.42
CA LYS A 213 8.91 -7.91 -21.76
C LYS A 213 7.70 -8.64 -22.33
N SER A 214 6.86 -9.17 -21.46
CA SER A 214 5.63 -9.87 -21.83
C SER A 214 4.61 -9.77 -20.71
N HIS A 215 3.36 -10.03 -21.06
CA HIS A 215 2.23 -10.04 -20.14
C HIS A 215 1.25 -11.12 -20.57
N GLY A 216 0.33 -11.45 -19.67
CA GLY A 216 -0.87 -12.20 -20.00
C GLY A 216 -1.94 -11.95 -18.95
N LEU A 217 -3.19 -11.99 -19.40
CA LEU A 217 -4.36 -11.78 -18.55
C LEU A 217 -5.16 -13.08 -18.48
N ALA A 218 -5.77 -13.34 -17.33
CA ALA A 218 -6.57 -14.53 -17.12
C ALA A 218 -7.99 -14.16 -16.69
N LEU A 219 -8.96 -14.80 -17.33
CA LEU A 219 -10.35 -14.83 -16.88
C LEU A 219 -10.68 -16.25 -16.43
N ASN A 220 -11.15 -16.41 -15.19
CA ASN A 220 -11.45 -17.72 -14.59
C ASN A 220 -10.25 -18.69 -14.65
N ASN A 221 -9.04 -18.18 -14.35
CA ASN A 221 -7.77 -18.90 -14.42
C ASN A 221 -7.38 -19.40 -15.84
N SER A 222 -8.10 -19.03 -16.89
CA SER A 222 -7.73 -19.31 -18.28
C SER A 222 -6.87 -18.15 -18.80
N LEU A 223 -5.57 -18.41 -18.97
CA LEU A 223 -4.58 -17.42 -19.38
C LEU A 223 -4.67 -17.13 -20.89
N ASN A 224 -4.60 -15.85 -21.25
CA ASN A 224 -4.52 -15.35 -22.62
C ASN A 224 -3.40 -14.30 -22.71
N ASN A 225 -2.39 -14.57 -23.54
CA ASN A 225 -1.20 -13.73 -23.70
C ASN A 225 -1.31 -12.73 -24.85
N GLU A 226 -2.44 -12.69 -25.56
CA GLU A 226 -2.66 -11.83 -26.73
C GLU A 226 -3.57 -10.63 -26.43
N VAL A 227 -4.17 -10.59 -25.24
CA VAL A 227 -5.12 -9.55 -24.84
C VAL A 227 -4.49 -8.55 -23.88
N THR A 228 -4.81 -7.29 -24.09
CA THR A 228 -4.37 -6.17 -23.24
C THR A 228 -5.45 -5.72 -22.26
N GLU A 229 -6.65 -6.29 -22.30
CA GLU A 229 -7.73 -5.92 -21.39
C GLU A 229 -8.68 -7.12 -21.20
N LEU A 230 -9.09 -7.35 -19.96
CA LEU A 230 -10.16 -8.31 -19.61
C LEU A 230 -11.02 -7.75 -18.48
N GLU A 231 -12.31 -8.06 -18.54
CA GLU A 231 -13.31 -7.74 -17.52
C GLU A 231 -14.06 -9.01 -17.10
N GLY A 232 -14.39 -9.12 -15.82
CA GLY A 232 -15.11 -10.26 -15.26
C GLY A 232 -14.99 -10.33 -13.74
N LYS A 233 -15.38 -11.44 -13.13
CA LYS A 233 -15.29 -11.61 -11.67
C LYS A 233 -13.93 -12.10 -11.21
N ASN A 234 -13.34 -13.04 -11.95
CA ASN A 234 -12.04 -13.64 -11.64
C ASN A 234 -11.02 -13.19 -12.68
N ILE A 235 -10.55 -11.96 -12.51
CA ILE A 235 -9.51 -11.34 -13.33
C ILE A 235 -8.17 -11.41 -12.60
N LYS A 236 -7.17 -11.91 -13.31
CA LYS A 236 -5.78 -11.96 -12.87
C LYS A 236 -4.87 -11.60 -14.04
N GLY A 237 -3.60 -11.34 -13.76
CA GLY A 237 -2.60 -11.17 -14.81
C GLY A 237 -1.20 -11.43 -14.29
N TYR A 238 -0.26 -11.50 -15.22
CA TYR A 238 1.16 -11.47 -14.92
C TYR A 238 1.85 -10.45 -15.81
N LEU A 239 2.91 -9.86 -15.26
CA LEU A 239 3.88 -9.06 -15.99
C LEU A 239 5.24 -9.72 -15.81
N GLN A 240 5.96 -9.98 -16.90
CA GLN A 240 7.23 -10.69 -16.86
C GLN A 240 8.39 -9.78 -17.26
N PHE A 241 9.50 -9.94 -16.56
CA PHE A 241 10.74 -9.18 -16.67
C PHE A 241 11.92 -10.17 -16.80
N ALA A 242 12.99 -9.72 -17.43
CA ALA A 242 14.32 -10.29 -17.19
C ALA A 242 14.96 -9.50 -16.05
N THR A 243 15.69 -10.14 -15.14
CA THR A 243 16.38 -9.48 -14.03
C THR A 243 17.81 -9.97 -13.89
N GLU A 244 18.70 -9.08 -13.49
CA GLU A 244 20.04 -9.42 -13.01
C GLU A 244 20.03 -9.75 -11.51
N GLN A 245 21.15 -10.26 -11.00
CA GLN A 245 21.27 -10.59 -9.58
C GLN A 245 21.11 -9.34 -8.71
N ASN A 246 20.17 -9.39 -7.78
CA ASN A 246 19.81 -8.27 -6.89
C ASN A 246 19.22 -7.06 -7.62
N GLU A 247 18.69 -7.25 -8.83
CA GLU A 247 18.01 -6.15 -9.51
C GLU A 247 16.70 -5.80 -8.81
N GLU A 248 16.46 -4.50 -8.63
CA GLU A 248 15.28 -3.97 -7.96
C GLU A 248 14.23 -3.51 -8.97
N ILE A 249 13.00 -3.98 -8.82
CA ILE A 249 11.83 -3.44 -9.52
C ILE A 249 10.96 -2.70 -8.51
N ILE A 250 10.73 -1.41 -8.76
CA ILE A 250 9.84 -0.56 -7.97
C ILE A 250 8.47 -0.55 -8.62
N VAL A 251 7.41 -0.72 -7.82
CA VAL A 251 6.02 -0.59 -8.25
C VAL A 251 5.34 0.47 -7.41
N LYS A 252 4.76 1.48 -8.06
CA LYS A 252 3.94 2.52 -7.40
C LYS A 252 2.49 2.30 -7.79
N VAL A 253 1.61 2.12 -6.80
CA VAL A 253 0.19 1.81 -7.01
C VAL A 253 -0.66 2.89 -6.34
N GLY A 254 -1.23 3.78 -7.15
CA GLY A 254 -2.23 4.75 -6.69
C GLY A 254 -3.59 4.08 -6.67
N ILE A 255 -4.34 4.27 -5.59
CA ILE A 255 -5.72 3.77 -5.48
C ILE A 255 -6.71 4.94 -5.38
N SER A 256 -7.95 4.73 -5.79
CA SER A 256 -9.04 5.70 -5.69
C SER A 256 -10.37 4.99 -5.49
N ALA A 257 -11.21 5.54 -4.63
CA ALA A 257 -12.60 5.11 -4.51
C ALA A 257 -13.49 5.72 -5.61
N VAL A 258 -12.97 6.59 -6.49
CA VAL A 258 -13.74 7.41 -7.43
C VAL A 258 -13.55 6.96 -8.88
N SER A 259 -12.31 6.94 -9.38
CA SER A 259 -12.01 6.74 -10.82
C SER A 259 -10.56 6.37 -11.10
N ILE A 260 -10.26 5.94 -12.33
CA ILE A 260 -8.88 5.74 -12.81
C ILE A 260 -8.11 7.05 -12.83
N GLU A 261 -8.75 8.13 -13.26
CA GLU A 261 -8.14 9.47 -13.29
C GLU A 261 -7.77 9.93 -11.88
N GLY A 262 -8.61 9.65 -10.89
CA GLY A 262 -8.34 9.89 -9.48
C GLY A 262 -7.14 9.09 -8.98
N ALA A 263 -7.12 7.78 -9.25
CA ALA A 263 -5.99 6.90 -8.90
C ALA A 263 -4.68 7.37 -9.56
N ARG A 264 -4.75 7.82 -10.81
CA ARG A 264 -3.60 8.36 -11.57
C ARG A 264 -3.08 9.67 -10.98
N LYS A 265 -3.98 10.60 -10.63
CA LYS A 265 -3.58 11.85 -9.94
C LYS A 265 -2.99 11.57 -8.56
N ASN A 266 -3.50 10.59 -7.83
CA ASN A 266 -2.96 10.23 -6.52
C ASN A 266 -1.48 9.79 -6.61
N LEU A 267 -1.00 9.28 -7.74
CA LEU A 267 0.42 8.95 -7.96
C LEU A 267 1.35 10.18 -7.87
N GLU A 268 0.83 11.40 -8.08
CA GLU A 268 1.58 12.66 -7.93
C GLU A 268 2.22 12.79 -6.54
N GLU A 269 1.64 12.17 -5.49
CA GLU A 269 2.22 12.12 -4.13
C GLU A 269 3.63 11.49 -4.07
N THR A 270 3.99 10.71 -5.09
CA THR A 270 5.25 9.96 -5.15
C THR A 270 6.08 10.30 -6.39
N GLU A 271 5.68 11.28 -7.18
CA GLU A 271 6.37 11.65 -8.42
C GLU A 271 7.80 12.15 -8.12
N GLY A 272 8.77 11.69 -8.89
CA GLY A 272 10.19 12.04 -8.71
C GLY A 272 10.86 11.49 -7.44
N LEU A 273 10.12 10.84 -6.54
CA LEU A 273 10.66 10.29 -5.29
C LEU A 273 11.11 8.83 -5.46
N SER A 274 12.26 8.50 -4.85
CA SER A 274 12.75 7.13 -4.71
C SER A 274 12.01 6.38 -3.59
N PHE A 275 12.11 5.05 -3.58
CA PHE A 275 11.57 4.22 -2.49
C PHE A 275 12.08 4.68 -1.12
N GLU A 276 13.39 4.94 -0.99
CA GLU A 276 13.99 5.37 0.27
C GLU A 276 13.52 6.77 0.70
N GLN A 277 13.28 7.68 -0.24
CA GLN A 277 12.70 8.99 0.08
C GLN A 277 11.26 8.88 0.58
N ILE A 278 10.44 8.04 -0.05
CA ILE A 278 9.03 7.82 0.37
C ILE A 278 8.99 7.16 1.75
N LYS A 279 9.83 6.14 1.98
CA LYS A 279 10.03 5.53 3.30
C LYS A 279 10.47 6.55 4.35
N ALA A 280 11.47 7.38 4.05
CA ALA A 280 11.93 8.42 4.98
C ALA A 280 10.82 9.43 5.30
N ASN A 281 10.00 9.81 4.31
CA ASN A 281 8.86 10.69 4.52
C ASN A 281 7.79 10.04 5.43
N ALA A 282 7.48 8.76 5.22
CA ALA A 282 6.55 8.02 6.07
C ALA A 282 7.06 7.91 7.51
N GLN A 283 8.34 7.59 7.69
CA GLN A 283 8.97 7.51 9.01
C GLN A 283 9.02 8.87 9.72
N LYS A 284 9.28 9.95 8.97
CA LYS A 284 9.26 11.33 9.49
C LYS A 284 7.87 11.72 10.00
N GLU A 285 6.82 11.38 9.25
CA GLU A 285 5.44 11.65 9.67
C GLU A 285 5.09 10.86 10.93
N TRP A 286 5.42 9.57 10.99
CA TRP A 286 5.23 8.76 12.21
C TRP A 286 6.01 9.29 13.40
N LYS A 287 7.26 9.72 13.21
CA LYS A 287 8.05 10.35 14.27
C LYS A 287 7.35 11.58 14.81
N THR A 288 6.81 12.42 13.93
CA THR A 288 6.06 13.63 14.28
C THR A 288 4.80 13.29 15.09
N GLN A 289 4.03 12.28 14.65
CA GLN A 289 2.80 11.88 15.33
C GLN A 289 3.06 11.26 16.70
N LEU A 290 4.03 10.34 16.81
CA LEU A 290 4.33 9.65 18.06
C LEU A 290 4.95 10.57 19.10
N ALA A 291 5.67 11.60 18.68
CA ALA A 291 6.24 12.60 19.57
C ALA A 291 5.23 13.62 20.12
N LYS A 292 3.95 13.52 19.76
CA LYS A 292 2.88 14.31 20.40
C LYS A 292 2.68 13.95 21.87
N ILE A 293 3.11 12.76 22.30
CA ILE A 293 3.04 12.34 23.69
C ILE A 293 4.40 11.76 24.09
N GLU A 294 5.12 12.48 24.94
CA GLU A 294 6.32 11.97 25.59
C GLU A 294 5.96 11.25 26.89
N VAL A 295 6.44 10.02 27.05
CA VAL A 295 6.31 9.25 28.30
C VAL A 295 7.65 9.14 29.02
N GLU A 296 7.67 9.61 30.27
CA GLU A 296 8.83 9.51 31.16
C GLU A 296 8.72 8.29 32.09
N GLY A 297 9.87 7.69 32.43
CA GLY A 297 9.92 6.48 33.26
C GLY A 297 9.45 5.21 32.55
N GLY A 298 9.21 4.16 33.33
CA GLY A 298 8.79 2.84 32.83
C GLY A 298 9.90 2.00 32.18
N THR A 299 9.60 0.72 31.95
CA THR A 299 10.47 -0.23 31.26
C THR A 299 10.35 -0.09 29.74
N ASN A 300 11.35 -0.55 28.97
CA ASN A 300 11.27 -0.59 27.50
C ASN A 300 10.05 -1.39 27.01
N ARG A 301 9.62 -2.41 27.74
CA ARG A 301 8.39 -3.16 27.44
C ARG A 301 7.13 -2.28 27.56
N GLN A 302 7.05 -1.45 28.61
CA GLN A 302 5.93 -0.52 28.77
C GLN A 302 5.94 0.57 27.69
N LYS A 303 7.11 1.09 27.33
CA LYS A 303 7.24 2.03 26.20
C LYS A 303 6.82 1.40 24.88
N ARG A 304 7.22 0.14 24.62
CA ARG A 304 6.77 -0.61 23.45
C ARG A 304 5.25 -0.74 23.40
N ASN A 305 4.63 -1.17 24.49
CA ASN A 305 3.17 -1.27 24.56
C ASN A 305 2.48 0.08 24.32
N PHE A 306 2.99 1.16 24.94
CA PHE A 306 2.40 2.49 24.83
C PHE A 306 2.49 3.02 23.40
N TYR A 307 3.70 3.10 22.81
CA TYR A 307 3.87 3.67 21.47
C TYR A 307 3.26 2.81 20.38
N THR A 308 3.22 1.48 20.55
CA THR A 308 2.50 0.60 19.62
C THR A 308 0.99 0.79 19.72
N SER A 309 0.44 1.02 20.91
CA SER A 309 -0.99 1.34 21.07
C SER A 309 -1.32 2.71 20.46
N LEU A 310 -0.44 3.70 20.65
CA LEU A 310 -0.56 5.02 20.04
C LEU A 310 -0.49 4.96 18.51
N TYR A 311 0.40 4.13 17.97
CA TYR A 311 0.45 3.83 16.53
C TYR A 311 -0.90 3.28 16.05
N HIS A 312 -1.44 2.23 16.67
CA HIS A 312 -2.72 1.65 16.28
C HIS A 312 -3.89 2.63 16.40
N SER A 313 -3.89 3.56 17.37
CA SER A 313 -4.94 4.57 17.48
C SER A 313 -4.90 5.64 16.38
N MET A 314 -3.85 5.67 15.55
CA MET A 314 -3.69 6.57 14.42
C MET A 314 -3.71 5.86 13.07
N VAL A 315 -3.97 4.55 13.04
CA VAL A 315 -4.13 3.79 11.79
C VAL A 315 -5.50 4.02 11.16
N THR A 316 -6.51 4.37 11.96
CA THR A 316 -7.89 4.62 11.53
C THR A 316 -8.51 5.76 12.36
N PRO A 317 -9.48 6.56 11.87
CA PRO A 317 -10.21 6.48 10.59
C PRO A 317 -9.31 6.69 9.37
N ASP A 318 -9.75 6.19 8.22
CA ASP A 318 -8.96 6.19 7.00
C ASP A 318 -9.36 7.39 6.12
N LEU A 319 -8.37 8.08 5.56
CA LEU A 319 -8.58 9.04 4.47
C LEU A 319 -9.32 8.34 3.32
N TYR A 320 -10.45 8.90 2.89
CA TYR A 320 -11.31 8.30 1.86
C TYR A 320 -11.68 9.26 0.73
N MET A 321 -10.71 10.07 0.29
CA MET A 321 -10.87 10.99 -0.86
C MET A 321 -9.59 11.06 -1.67
N ASP A 322 -9.71 11.33 -2.97
CA ASP A 322 -8.59 11.58 -3.87
C ASP A 322 -7.89 12.91 -3.56
N ILE A 323 -6.71 13.13 -4.14
CA ILE A 323 -5.91 14.35 -3.94
C ILE A 323 -6.64 15.62 -4.40
N ASP A 324 -7.61 15.50 -5.31
CA ASP A 324 -8.46 16.61 -5.76
C ASP A 324 -9.72 16.82 -4.92
N GLY A 325 -9.83 16.10 -3.79
CA GLY A 325 -10.92 16.19 -2.82
C GLY A 325 -12.17 15.41 -3.22
N GLN A 326 -12.18 14.72 -4.36
CA GLN A 326 -13.33 13.89 -4.74
C GLN A 326 -13.39 12.61 -3.92
N TYR A 327 -14.60 12.20 -3.53
CA TYR A 327 -14.84 10.97 -2.78
C TYR A 327 -16.18 10.33 -3.16
N ARG A 328 -16.32 9.04 -2.88
CA ARG A 328 -17.58 8.33 -3.04
C ARG A 328 -18.40 8.44 -1.75
N GLY A 329 -19.57 9.05 -1.83
CA GLY A 329 -20.49 9.18 -0.70
C GLY A 329 -21.25 7.89 -0.39
N MET A 330 -21.91 7.88 0.76
CA MET A 330 -22.77 6.77 1.19
C MET A 330 -23.97 6.51 0.26
N ASP A 331 -24.34 7.51 -0.55
CA ASP A 331 -25.34 7.43 -1.62
C ASP A 331 -24.78 6.84 -2.94
N ASN A 332 -23.52 6.40 -2.93
CA ASN A 332 -22.72 5.93 -4.07
C ASN A 332 -22.46 6.99 -5.15
N GLN A 333 -22.78 8.27 -4.90
CA GLN A 333 -22.46 9.37 -5.80
C GLN A 333 -21.05 9.89 -5.53
N ILE A 334 -20.49 10.59 -6.51
CA ILE A 334 -19.20 11.28 -6.35
C ILE A 334 -19.47 12.67 -5.81
N HIS A 335 -18.84 13.00 -4.69
CA HIS A 335 -18.89 14.30 -4.03
C HIS A 335 -17.49 14.91 -4.01
N LYS A 336 -17.41 16.20 -3.67
CA LYS A 336 -16.14 16.90 -3.47
C LYS A 336 -16.10 17.49 -2.07
N ALA A 337 -15.02 17.24 -1.34
CA ALA A 337 -14.80 17.80 -0.02
C ALA A 337 -14.41 19.29 -0.14
N ASP A 338 -15.07 20.15 0.63
CA ASP A 338 -14.77 21.57 0.73
C ASP A 338 -14.34 21.88 2.17
N ASN A 339 -13.05 22.21 2.35
CA ASN A 339 -12.43 22.57 3.64
C ASN A 339 -12.41 21.46 4.71
N PHE A 340 -12.43 20.18 4.32
CA PHE A 340 -12.16 19.06 5.22
C PHE A 340 -11.41 17.94 4.50
N GLU A 341 -10.74 17.08 5.27
CA GLU A 341 -10.16 15.80 4.85
C GLU A 341 -10.62 14.67 5.75
#